data_AF-A0A372LXL4-F1
#
_entry.id   AF-A0A372LXL4-F1
#
_cell.length_a   1.000
_cell.length_b   1.000
_cell.length_c   1.000
_cell.angle_alpha   90.00
_cell.angle_beta   90.00
_cell.angle_gamma   90.00
#
_symmetry.space_group_name_H-M   'P 1'
#
loop_
_entity.id
_entity.type
_entity.pdbx_description
1 polymer ?
#
loop_
_entity_poly.entity_id
_entity_poly.type
_entity_poly.pdbx_seq_one_letter_code
_entity_poly.pdbx_strand_id
1 'polypeptide(L)'
;MGLAGLGALLAAGVGGLGLVSSLDAVSDAAARWGFGQPWMLPVGIDVAIPVFTLANLLLIRMDMALSWVRFVPWVLTLVTCWLNIDAGRTLSAKLAHGTMPLLWVVFSEIAAHIYAVRIGAATGRRMDKIRAGRWLLAPFSTFGLWRRMTLWELTSYTDALARERARQLARADLREQHGRGWRWKTPRRHRVLLKLGDLDPIPTPAPAVGDAASSDAPPTAEQEAKRPPRRAAKPRGKAKNATKAPARTAAQLLEEARTATEGWADSDINAETLRTALHCSAKNSRTLRDALLAERAGARLHAVDPPDNPDSADDSGKGVAA
;
A
#
# COMPACT_ATOMS: atom_id res chain seq x y z
N MET A 1 -26.58 -16.76 -19.05
CA MET A 1 -26.45 -15.52 -18.23
C MET A 1 -26.98 -15.82 -16.84
N GLY A 2 -26.24 -15.56 -15.76
CA GLY A 2 -26.69 -15.85 -14.39
C GLY A 2 -27.45 -14.68 -13.74
N LEU A 3 -27.75 -14.80 -12.42
CA LEU A 3 -28.41 -13.77 -11.60
C LEU A 3 -27.83 -12.35 -11.80
N ALA A 4 -26.51 -12.22 -11.89
CA ALA A 4 -25.85 -10.92 -12.13
C ALA A 4 -26.23 -10.27 -13.48
N GLY A 5 -26.52 -11.07 -14.51
CA GLY A 5 -26.99 -10.56 -15.81
C GLY A 5 -28.45 -10.11 -15.77
N LEU A 6 -29.31 -10.83 -15.04
CA LEU A 6 -30.69 -10.42 -14.79
C LEU A 6 -30.74 -9.14 -13.95
N GLY A 7 -29.95 -9.07 -12.88
CA GLY A 7 -29.81 -7.87 -12.05
C GLY A 7 -29.28 -6.65 -12.82
N ALA A 8 -28.31 -6.84 -13.72
CA ALA A 8 -27.82 -5.78 -14.59
C ALA A 8 -28.89 -5.27 -15.57
N LEU A 9 -29.71 -6.17 -16.15
CA LEU A 9 -30.82 -5.79 -17.02
C LEU A 9 -31.93 -5.04 -16.26
N LEU A 10 -32.30 -5.49 -15.07
CA LEU A 10 -33.29 -4.82 -14.23
C LEU A 10 -32.80 -3.44 -13.76
N ALA A 11 -31.53 -3.33 -13.35
CA ALA A 11 -30.92 -2.06 -12.97
C ALA A 11 -30.82 -1.09 -14.15
N ALA A 12 -30.49 -1.57 -15.36
CA ALA A 12 -30.49 -0.76 -16.57
C ALA A 12 -31.91 -0.28 -16.95
N GLY A 13 -32.94 -1.12 -16.77
CA GLY A 13 -34.34 -0.74 -17.00
C GLY A 13 -34.84 0.33 -16.03
N VAL A 14 -34.59 0.16 -14.73
CA VAL A 14 -34.97 1.14 -13.70
C VAL A 14 -34.18 2.45 -13.88
N GLY A 15 -32.87 2.36 -14.16
CA GLY A 15 -32.04 3.53 -14.46
C GLY A 15 -32.51 4.28 -15.71
N GLY A 16 -32.87 3.57 -16.77
CA GLY A 16 -33.41 4.16 -18.01
C GLY A 16 -34.75 4.87 -17.82
N LEU A 17 -35.66 4.31 -17.01
CA LEU A 17 -36.93 4.97 -16.68
C LEU A 17 -36.72 6.25 -15.85
N GLY A 18 -35.79 6.21 -14.88
CA GLY A 18 -35.37 7.41 -14.15
C GLY A 18 -34.72 8.46 -15.04
N LEU A 19 -33.95 8.02 -16.04
CA LEU A 19 -33.33 8.89 -17.04
C LEU A 19 -34.39 9.66 -17.84
N VAL A 20 -35.39 8.96 -18.42
CA VAL A 20 -36.45 9.60 -19.23
C VAL A 20 -37.18 10.68 -18.44
N SER A 21 -37.56 10.43 -17.18
CA SER A 21 -38.20 11.46 -16.35
C SER A 21 -37.28 12.63 -15.98
N SER A 22 -35.96 12.47 -16.05
CA SER A 22 -34.96 13.53 -15.90
C SER A 22 -34.74 14.29 -17.22
N LEU A 23 -34.79 13.61 -18.36
CA LEU A 23 -34.65 14.24 -19.69
C LEU A 23 -35.70 15.33 -19.87
N ASP A 24 -36.97 15.06 -19.58
CA ASP A 24 -38.07 16.04 -19.74
C ASP A 24 -37.87 17.26 -18.84
N ALA A 25 -37.66 17.03 -17.53
CA ALA A 25 -37.51 18.09 -16.53
C ALA A 25 -36.32 19.04 -16.81
N VAL A 26 -35.21 18.50 -17.32
CA VAL A 26 -34.02 19.28 -17.70
C VAL A 26 -34.14 19.88 -19.10
N SER A 27 -34.88 19.25 -20.02
CA SER A 27 -35.22 19.85 -21.32
C SER A 27 -36.10 21.07 -21.16
N ASP A 28 -37.09 21.03 -20.25
CA ASP A 28 -37.90 22.20 -19.90
C ASP A 28 -37.04 23.35 -19.33
N ALA A 29 -35.99 23.04 -18.57
CA ALA A 29 -35.04 24.04 -18.08
C ALA A 29 -34.21 24.64 -19.23
N ALA A 30 -33.67 23.80 -20.12
CA ALA A 30 -32.93 24.23 -21.30
C ALA A 30 -33.80 25.08 -22.27
N ALA A 31 -35.10 24.76 -22.39
CA ALA A 31 -36.06 25.55 -23.16
C ALA A 31 -36.28 26.94 -22.56
N ARG A 32 -36.45 27.04 -21.22
CA ARG A 32 -36.49 28.34 -20.50
C ARG A 32 -35.23 29.18 -20.70
N TRP A 33 -34.10 28.55 -21.02
CA TRP A 33 -32.81 29.21 -21.25
C TRP A 33 -32.47 29.43 -22.74
N GLY A 34 -33.41 29.18 -23.66
CA GLY A 34 -33.25 29.49 -25.08
C GLY A 34 -32.39 28.51 -25.88
N PHE A 35 -32.18 27.29 -25.40
CA PHE A 35 -31.52 26.25 -26.20
C PHE A 35 -32.38 25.87 -27.42
N GLY A 36 -31.84 26.01 -28.64
CA GLY A 36 -32.55 25.64 -29.87
C GLY A 36 -32.85 24.14 -30.03
N GLN A 37 -32.17 23.27 -29.26
CA GLN A 37 -32.49 21.86 -29.11
C GLN A 37 -32.38 21.47 -27.62
N PRO A 38 -33.45 21.68 -26.81
CA PRO A 38 -33.37 21.58 -25.35
C PRO A 38 -32.92 20.21 -24.84
N TRP A 39 -33.32 19.13 -25.52
CA TRP A 39 -32.96 17.74 -25.22
C TRP A 39 -31.45 17.46 -25.26
N MET A 40 -30.65 18.27 -25.97
CA MET A 40 -29.20 18.08 -26.05
C MET A 40 -28.52 18.31 -24.70
N LEU A 41 -29.05 19.17 -23.83
CA LEU A 41 -28.42 19.48 -22.54
C LEU A 41 -28.37 18.26 -21.62
N PRO A 42 -29.49 17.59 -21.27
CA PRO A 42 -29.44 16.41 -20.41
C PRO A 42 -28.75 15.22 -21.10
N VAL A 43 -29.05 14.96 -22.38
CA VAL A 43 -28.41 13.85 -23.12
C VAL A 43 -26.88 14.02 -23.17
N GLY A 44 -26.39 15.25 -23.36
CA GLY A 44 -24.96 15.55 -23.33
C GLY A 44 -24.31 15.23 -21.97
N ILE A 45 -24.99 15.53 -20.87
CA ILE A 45 -24.50 15.25 -19.51
C ILE A 45 -24.55 13.74 -19.20
N ASP A 46 -25.67 13.08 -19.49
CA ASP A 46 -25.89 11.66 -19.17
C ASP A 46 -25.04 10.71 -20.02
N VAL A 47 -24.64 11.13 -21.23
CA VAL A 47 -23.61 10.45 -22.05
C VAL A 47 -22.19 10.77 -21.56
N ALA A 48 -21.93 12.01 -21.13
CA ALA A 48 -20.60 12.40 -20.67
C ALA A 48 -20.16 11.67 -19.39
N ILE A 49 -21.08 11.40 -18.44
CA ILE A 49 -20.79 10.64 -17.20
C ILE A 49 -20.10 9.28 -17.48
N PRO A 50 -20.70 8.33 -18.22
CA PRO A 50 -20.05 7.04 -18.52
C PRO A 50 -18.84 7.19 -19.45
N VAL A 51 -18.81 8.18 -20.35
CA VAL A 51 -17.66 8.44 -21.24
C VAL A 51 -16.44 8.91 -20.47
N PHE A 52 -16.56 9.87 -19.56
CA PHE A 52 -15.44 10.33 -18.72
C PHE A 52 -14.99 9.27 -17.71
N THR A 53 -15.93 8.50 -17.16
CA THR A 53 -15.62 7.35 -16.30
C THR A 53 -14.84 6.26 -17.06
N LEU A 54 -15.25 5.93 -18.28
CA LEU A 54 -14.51 5.00 -19.15
C LEU A 54 -13.13 5.56 -19.56
N ALA A 55 -13.05 6.84 -19.91
CA ALA A 55 -11.79 7.50 -20.25
C ALA A 55 -10.80 7.50 -19.05
N ASN A 56 -11.28 7.75 -17.83
CA ASN A 56 -10.49 7.64 -16.60
C ASN A 56 -9.97 6.21 -16.39
N LEU A 57 -10.80 5.19 -16.59
CA LEU A 57 -10.39 3.78 -16.52
C LEU A 57 -9.36 3.41 -17.60
N LEU A 58 -9.47 3.96 -18.81
CA LEU A 58 -8.48 3.79 -19.88
C LEU A 58 -7.16 4.49 -19.55
N LEU A 59 -7.19 5.69 -18.99
CA LEU A 59 -6.00 6.43 -18.54
C LEU A 59 -5.26 5.69 -17.41
N ILE A 60 -6.00 5.16 -16.43
CA ILE A 60 -5.46 4.26 -15.39
C ILE A 60 -4.84 3.01 -16.05
N ARG A 61 -5.53 2.40 -17.02
CA ARG A 61 -5.06 1.22 -17.74
C ARG A 61 -3.82 1.49 -18.61
N MET A 62 -3.54 2.74 -18.97
CA MET A 62 -2.36 3.15 -19.76
C MET A 62 -1.20 3.68 -18.90
N ASP A 63 -1.26 3.55 -17.56
CA ASP A 63 -0.30 4.14 -16.62
C ASP A 63 -0.19 5.69 -16.73
N MET A 64 -1.25 6.33 -17.25
CA MET A 64 -1.37 7.78 -17.50
C MET A 64 -2.53 8.40 -16.68
N ALA A 65 -2.76 7.91 -15.46
CA ALA A 65 -3.90 8.27 -14.63
C ALA A 65 -3.98 9.78 -14.32
N LEU A 66 -4.95 10.47 -14.92
CA LEU A 66 -5.07 11.92 -14.84
C LEU A 66 -6.01 12.33 -13.68
N SER A 67 -5.41 12.53 -12.50
CA SER A 67 -6.08 12.57 -11.19
C SER A 67 -7.32 13.46 -11.04
N TRP A 68 -7.46 14.52 -11.84
CA TRP A 68 -8.61 15.44 -11.79
C TRP A 68 -9.84 14.91 -12.55
N VAL A 69 -9.65 14.05 -13.56
CA VAL A 69 -10.74 13.56 -14.42
C VAL A 69 -11.77 12.75 -13.62
N ARG A 70 -11.35 12.10 -12.52
CA ARG A 70 -12.25 11.40 -11.59
C ARG A 70 -13.37 12.29 -11.04
N PHE A 71 -13.15 13.60 -10.94
CA PHE A 71 -14.15 14.54 -10.41
C PHE A 71 -15.16 15.00 -11.47
N VAL A 72 -14.89 14.81 -12.76
CA VAL A 72 -15.76 15.27 -13.84
C VAL A 72 -17.16 14.62 -13.75
N PRO A 73 -17.30 13.29 -13.60
CA PRO A 73 -18.61 12.67 -13.37
C PRO A 73 -19.35 13.21 -12.15
N TRP A 74 -18.65 13.52 -11.04
CA TRP A 74 -19.26 14.04 -9.82
C TRP A 74 -19.77 15.48 -9.99
N VAL A 75 -19.02 16.33 -10.70
CA VAL A 75 -19.46 17.70 -11.03
C VAL A 75 -20.65 17.67 -11.98
N LEU A 76 -20.62 16.82 -13.01
CA LEU A 76 -21.76 16.63 -13.91
C LEU A 76 -23.01 16.13 -13.15
N THR A 77 -22.85 15.15 -12.27
CA THR A 77 -23.93 14.65 -11.39
C THR A 77 -24.57 15.76 -10.57
N LEU A 78 -23.75 16.59 -9.93
CA LEU A 78 -24.22 17.70 -9.09
C LEU A 78 -25.00 18.73 -9.92
N VAL A 79 -24.57 18.98 -11.17
CA VAL A 79 -25.33 19.78 -12.14
C VAL A 79 -26.65 19.11 -12.50
N THR A 80 -26.70 17.82 -12.89
CA THR A 80 -27.95 17.13 -13.23
C THR A 80 -28.96 17.15 -12.08
N CYS A 81 -28.50 16.93 -10.84
CA CYS A 81 -29.33 17.03 -9.64
C CYS A 81 -29.86 18.45 -9.43
N TRP A 82 -29.03 19.49 -9.57
CA TRP A 82 -29.46 20.89 -9.45
C TRP A 82 -30.50 21.27 -10.51
N LEU A 83 -30.30 20.87 -11.77
CA LEU A 83 -31.25 21.11 -12.86
C LEU A 83 -32.62 20.45 -12.60
N ASN A 84 -32.63 19.22 -12.10
CA ASN A 84 -33.86 18.52 -11.70
C ASN A 84 -34.54 19.16 -10.47
N ILE A 85 -33.77 19.71 -9.53
CA ILE A 85 -34.28 20.41 -8.33
C ILE A 85 -34.87 21.78 -8.68
N ASP A 86 -34.40 22.46 -9.74
CA ASP A 86 -35.02 23.69 -10.25
C ASP A 86 -36.43 23.43 -10.82
N ALA A 87 -36.59 22.36 -11.61
CA ALA A 87 -37.86 22.01 -12.25
C ALA A 87 -38.98 21.61 -11.27
N GLY A 88 -38.65 21.11 -10.07
CA GLY A 88 -39.65 20.66 -9.10
C GLY A 88 -40.42 21.80 -8.44
N ARG A 89 -41.76 21.85 -8.58
CA ARG A 89 -42.59 22.92 -7.98
C ARG A 89 -42.92 22.75 -6.49
N THR A 90 -42.81 21.55 -5.94
CA THR A 90 -43.05 21.25 -4.51
C THR A 90 -41.83 20.58 -3.88
N LEU A 91 -41.70 20.63 -2.55
CA LEU A 91 -40.55 20.03 -1.85
C LEU A 91 -40.36 18.55 -2.22
N SER A 92 -41.44 17.77 -2.21
CA SER A 92 -41.44 16.35 -2.59
C SER A 92 -41.06 16.13 -4.06
N ALA A 93 -41.50 17.00 -4.98
CA ALA A 93 -41.11 16.92 -6.38
C ALA A 93 -39.62 17.24 -6.57
N LYS A 94 -39.10 18.28 -5.90
CA LYS A 94 -37.66 18.62 -5.94
C LYS A 94 -36.79 17.45 -5.46
N LEU A 95 -37.19 16.79 -4.37
CA LEU A 95 -36.51 15.60 -3.87
C LEU A 95 -36.60 14.41 -4.83
N ALA A 96 -37.78 14.14 -5.41
CA ALA A 96 -37.99 13.04 -6.34
C ALA A 96 -37.15 13.20 -7.63
N HIS A 97 -37.30 14.33 -8.33
CA HIS A 97 -36.54 14.60 -9.56
C HIS A 97 -35.03 14.68 -9.27
N GLY A 98 -34.61 15.37 -8.20
CA GLY A 98 -33.20 15.49 -7.82
C GLY A 98 -32.52 14.14 -7.49
N THR A 99 -33.29 13.13 -7.10
CA THR A 99 -32.77 11.78 -6.76
C THR A 99 -32.64 10.87 -7.96
N MET A 100 -33.42 11.05 -9.03
CA MET A 100 -33.38 10.17 -10.21
C MET A 100 -31.98 10.08 -10.88
N PRO A 101 -31.23 11.18 -11.10
CA PRO A 101 -29.87 11.12 -11.63
C PRO A 101 -28.89 10.31 -10.76
N LEU A 102 -29.09 10.29 -9.43
CA LEU A 102 -28.21 9.55 -8.52
C LEU A 102 -28.27 8.04 -8.76
N LEU A 103 -29.43 7.50 -9.18
CA LEU A 103 -29.58 6.08 -9.54
C LEU A 103 -28.72 5.71 -10.76
N TRP A 104 -28.72 6.56 -11.79
CA TRP A 104 -27.88 6.39 -12.98
C TRP A 104 -26.39 6.46 -12.64
N VAL A 105 -26.01 7.40 -11.78
CA VAL A 105 -24.62 7.59 -11.34
C VAL A 105 -24.13 6.40 -10.52
N VAL A 106 -24.93 5.90 -9.56
CA VAL A 106 -24.62 4.68 -8.80
C VAL A 106 -24.48 3.47 -9.73
N PHE A 107 -25.36 3.31 -10.72
CA PHE A 107 -25.22 2.25 -11.74
C PHE A 107 -23.91 2.38 -12.54
N SER A 108 -23.55 3.60 -12.95
CA SER A 108 -22.30 3.87 -13.68
C SER A 108 -21.05 3.58 -12.84
N GLU A 109 -21.06 3.92 -11.55
CA GLU A 109 -19.96 3.68 -10.61
C GLU A 109 -19.83 2.19 -10.29
N ILE A 110 -20.93 1.44 -10.16
CA ILE A 110 -20.92 -0.02 -10.03
C ILE A 110 -20.31 -0.67 -11.28
N ALA A 111 -20.69 -0.22 -12.48
CA ALA A 111 -20.10 -0.71 -13.73
C ALA A 111 -18.59 -0.39 -13.81
N ALA A 112 -18.19 0.82 -13.40
CA ALA A 112 -16.81 1.25 -13.34
C ALA A 112 -15.97 0.43 -12.34
N HIS A 113 -16.53 0.17 -11.16
CA HIS A 113 -15.91 -0.66 -10.13
C HIS A 113 -15.72 -2.11 -10.62
N ILE A 114 -16.75 -2.71 -11.24
CA ILE A 114 -16.65 -4.04 -11.85
C ILE A 114 -15.55 -4.08 -12.92
N TYR A 115 -15.41 -3.03 -13.74
CA TYR A 115 -14.34 -2.91 -14.72
C TYR A 115 -12.95 -2.77 -14.07
N ALA A 116 -12.81 -1.92 -13.05
CA ALA A 116 -11.56 -1.71 -12.30
C ALA A 116 -11.08 -3.00 -11.60
N VAL A 117 -12.01 -3.77 -11.01
CA VAL A 117 -11.76 -5.11 -10.45
C VAL A 117 -11.35 -6.09 -11.56
N ARG A 118 -12.04 -6.08 -12.73
CA ARG A 118 -11.74 -6.97 -13.87
C ARG A 118 -10.37 -6.73 -14.50
N ILE A 119 -9.91 -5.47 -14.62
CA ILE A 119 -8.55 -5.18 -15.12
C ILE A 119 -7.45 -5.48 -14.08
N GLY A 120 -7.84 -5.69 -12.81
CA GLY A 120 -6.96 -6.07 -11.70
C GLY A 120 -6.43 -4.88 -10.89
N ALA A 121 -6.91 -3.66 -11.14
CA ALA A 121 -6.44 -2.45 -10.46
C ALA A 121 -6.84 -2.41 -8.97
N ALA A 122 -8.00 -2.97 -8.61
CA ALA A 122 -8.51 -2.96 -7.23
C ALA A 122 -8.02 -4.14 -6.37
N THR A 123 -7.68 -5.28 -6.98
CA THR A 123 -7.71 -6.58 -6.27
C THR A 123 -6.36 -7.11 -5.81
N GLY A 124 -5.24 -6.59 -6.34
CA GLY A 124 -3.85 -7.00 -6.03
C GLY A 124 -3.45 -8.43 -6.43
N ARG A 125 -4.40 -9.38 -6.50
CA ARG A 125 -4.22 -10.80 -6.84
C ARG A 125 -4.06 -11.06 -8.34
N ARG A 126 -3.39 -10.16 -9.06
CA ARG A 126 -3.06 -10.34 -10.48
C ARG A 126 -1.61 -10.84 -10.60
N MET A 127 -1.42 -12.02 -11.17
CA MET A 127 -0.09 -12.49 -11.56
C MET A 127 0.49 -11.52 -12.62
N ASP A 128 1.66 -10.95 -12.34
CA ASP A 128 2.40 -10.09 -13.26
C ASP A 128 2.74 -10.85 -14.54
N LYS A 129 2.54 -10.21 -15.68
CA LYS A 129 2.98 -10.76 -16.97
C LYS A 129 4.50 -10.60 -17.09
N ILE A 130 5.22 -11.71 -17.23
CA ILE A 130 6.65 -11.68 -17.58
C ILE A 130 6.82 -10.92 -18.90
N ARG A 131 7.71 -9.92 -18.92
CA ARG A 131 7.92 -9.02 -20.06
C ARG A 131 8.27 -9.79 -21.34
N ALA A 132 7.48 -9.59 -22.41
CA ALA A 132 7.51 -10.41 -23.63
C ALA A 132 8.90 -10.58 -24.25
N GLY A 133 9.73 -9.54 -24.29
CA GLY A 133 11.11 -9.62 -24.80
C GLY A 133 12.00 -10.65 -24.08
N ARG A 134 11.68 -11.05 -22.84
CA ARG A 134 12.41 -12.11 -22.11
C ARG A 134 12.01 -13.51 -22.55
N TRP A 135 10.83 -13.71 -23.15
CA TRP A 135 10.49 -14.97 -23.82
C TRP A 135 11.31 -15.15 -25.09
N LEU A 136 11.53 -14.06 -25.86
CA LEU A 136 12.39 -14.09 -27.05
C LEU A 136 13.88 -14.27 -26.69
N LEU A 137 14.40 -13.47 -25.76
CA LEU A 137 15.84 -13.43 -25.45
C LEU A 137 16.34 -14.58 -24.56
N ALA A 138 15.47 -15.23 -23.78
CA ALA A 138 15.89 -16.26 -22.82
C ALA A 138 14.78 -17.29 -22.49
N PRO A 139 14.17 -17.95 -23.49
CA PRO A 139 12.92 -18.72 -23.36
C PRO A 139 12.94 -19.75 -22.23
N PHE A 140 13.96 -20.60 -22.16
CA PHE A 140 14.06 -21.64 -21.12
C PHE A 140 14.19 -21.07 -19.70
N SER A 141 14.93 -19.97 -19.52
CA SER A 141 15.03 -19.27 -18.22
C SER A 141 13.73 -18.57 -17.82
N THR A 142 12.95 -18.17 -18.82
CA THR A 142 11.66 -17.50 -18.65
C THR A 142 10.56 -18.51 -18.32
N PHE A 143 10.51 -19.66 -19.00
CA PHE A 143 9.65 -20.79 -18.64
C PHE A 143 9.98 -21.32 -17.23
N GLY A 144 11.27 -21.41 -16.89
CA GLY A 144 11.72 -21.78 -15.54
C GLY A 144 11.23 -20.82 -14.45
N LEU A 145 11.26 -19.50 -14.70
CA LEU A 145 10.69 -18.52 -13.78
C LEU A 145 9.16 -18.60 -13.73
N TRP A 146 8.50 -18.62 -14.89
CA TRP A 146 7.05 -18.71 -15.03
C TRP A 146 6.48 -19.88 -14.25
N ARG A 147 7.04 -21.08 -14.43
CA ARG A 147 6.62 -22.29 -13.73
C ARG A 147 6.73 -22.14 -12.21
N ARG A 148 7.75 -21.45 -11.68
CA ARG A 148 7.84 -21.16 -10.23
C ARG A 148 6.81 -20.13 -9.78
N MET A 149 6.60 -19.06 -10.56
CA MET A 149 5.57 -18.05 -10.24
C MET A 149 4.18 -18.68 -10.16
N THR A 150 3.85 -19.59 -11.09
CA THR A 150 2.59 -20.34 -11.07
C THR A 150 2.52 -21.37 -9.94
N LEU A 151 3.61 -22.12 -9.65
CA LEU A 151 3.59 -23.16 -8.61
C LEU A 151 3.64 -22.65 -7.17
N TRP A 152 4.13 -21.42 -6.93
CA TRP A 152 4.28 -20.82 -5.60
C TRP A 152 3.52 -19.50 -5.45
N GLU A 153 2.55 -19.25 -6.33
CA GLU A 153 1.66 -18.08 -6.33
C GLU A 153 2.38 -16.71 -6.22
N LEU A 154 3.61 -16.61 -6.71
CA LEU A 154 4.42 -15.38 -6.65
C LEU A 154 3.88 -14.34 -7.64
N THR A 155 2.89 -13.56 -7.19
CA THR A 155 2.17 -12.58 -8.01
C THR A 155 3.07 -11.54 -8.64
N SER A 156 4.13 -11.08 -7.96
CA SER A 156 5.03 -10.05 -8.51
C SER A 156 6.22 -10.61 -9.30
N TYR A 157 6.37 -10.12 -10.53
CA TYR A 157 7.49 -10.47 -11.42
C TYR A 157 8.83 -9.96 -10.90
N THR A 158 8.86 -8.77 -10.30
CA THR A 158 10.09 -8.17 -9.76
C THR A 158 10.63 -9.00 -8.59
N ASP A 159 9.73 -9.42 -7.70
CA ASP A 159 10.05 -10.24 -6.52
C ASP A 159 10.42 -11.69 -6.91
N ALA A 160 9.73 -12.27 -7.89
CA ALA A 160 10.13 -13.56 -8.47
C ALA A 160 11.52 -13.51 -9.13
N LEU A 161 11.84 -12.41 -9.83
CA LEU A 161 13.16 -12.20 -10.43
C LEU A 161 14.25 -11.96 -9.37
N ALA A 162 13.91 -11.33 -8.23
CA ALA A 162 14.82 -11.20 -7.09
C ALA A 162 15.15 -12.57 -6.48
N ARG A 163 14.15 -13.43 -6.21
CA ARG A 163 14.39 -14.79 -5.68
C ARG A 163 15.16 -15.70 -6.66
N GLU A 164 14.98 -15.55 -7.98
CA GLU A 164 15.78 -16.31 -8.97
C GLU A 164 17.23 -15.79 -9.08
N ARG A 165 17.50 -14.51 -8.73
CA ARG A 165 18.88 -14.00 -8.55
C ARG A 165 19.51 -14.54 -7.27
N ALA A 166 18.82 -14.46 -6.13
CA ALA A 166 19.30 -14.99 -4.86
C ALA A 166 19.65 -16.48 -4.95
N ARG A 167 18.76 -17.29 -5.56
CA ARG A 167 19.02 -18.72 -5.83
C ARG A 167 20.23 -18.97 -6.74
N GLN A 168 20.54 -18.06 -7.67
CA GLN A 168 21.72 -18.21 -8.52
C GLN A 168 23.02 -17.87 -7.77
N LEU A 169 23.00 -16.86 -6.88
CA LEU A 169 24.10 -16.56 -5.96
C LEU A 169 24.33 -17.72 -4.99
N ALA A 170 23.32 -18.14 -4.22
CA ALA A 170 23.43 -19.29 -3.31
C ALA A 170 23.89 -20.60 -3.99
N ARG A 171 23.65 -20.76 -5.31
CA ARG A 171 24.19 -21.87 -6.11
C ARG A 171 25.64 -21.68 -6.56
N ALA A 172 26.12 -20.44 -6.70
CA ALA A 172 27.52 -20.10 -6.89
C ALA A 172 28.30 -20.34 -5.59
N ASP A 173 27.84 -19.83 -4.44
CA ASP A 173 28.45 -20.00 -3.12
C ASP A 173 28.69 -21.50 -2.81
N LEU A 174 27.66 -22.33 -3.02
CA LEU A 174 27.76 -23.80 -2.83
C LEU A 174 28.69 -24.49 -3.84
N ARG A 175 28.94 -23.90 -5.01
CA ARG A 175 29.90 -24.40 -6.01
C ARG A 175 31.33 -23.99 -5.69
N GLU A 176 31.52 -22.85 -5.05
CA GLU A 176 32.81 -22.39 -4.52
C GLU A 176 33.21 -23.27 -3.34
N GLN A 177 32.37 -23.36 -2.31
CA GLN A 177 32.62 -24.12 -1.06
C GLN A 177 32.84 -25.64 -1.26
N HIS A 178 32.32 -26.23 -2.34
CA HIS A 178 32.36 -27.69 -2.55
C HIS A 178 32.84 -28.13 -3.93
N GLY A 179 33.21 -27.19 -4.80
CA GLY A 179 33.67 -27.45 -6.17
C GLY A 179 32.68 -28.24 -7.04
N ARG A 180 33.23 -29.03 -7.97
CA ARG A 180 32.46 -29.88 -8.90
C ARG A 180 31.51 -30.85 -8.17
N GLY A 181 31.86 -31.27 -6.94
CA GLY A 181 31.10 -32.23 -6.14
C GLY A 181 29.90 -31.67 -5.36
N TRP A 182 29.60 -30.37 -5.45
CA TRP A 182 28.62 -29.68 -4.58
C TRP A 182 27.28 -30.42 -4.39
N ARG A 183 26.66 -30.96 -5.45
CA ARG A 183 25.37 -31.67 -5.34
C ARG A 183 25.38 -32.84 -4.36
N TRP A 184 26.54 -33.46 -4.15
CA TRP A 184 26.74 -34.61 -3.27
C TRP A 184 27.29 -34.18 -1.90
N LYS A 185 28.20 -33.19 -1.89
CA LYS A 185 28.84 -32.68 -0.66
C LYS A 185 27.99 -31.70 0.15
N THR A 186 27.08 -30.96 -0.46
CA THR A 186 26.23 -29.97 0.23
C THR A 186 25.26 -30.65 1.21
N PRO A 187 25.18 -30.19 2.48
CA PRO A 187 24.22 -30.70 3.47
C PRO A 187 22.78 -30.74 2.97
N ARG A 188 22.02 -31.79 3.34
CA ARG A 188 20.65 -32.01 2.83
C ARG A 188 19.74 -30.79 3.02
N ARG A 189 19.83 -30.09 4.16
CA ARG A 189 19.09 -28.85 4.47
C ARG A 189 19.35 -27.74 3.46
N HIS A 190 20.61 -27.45 3.12
CA HIS A 190 20.94 -26.40 2.14
C HIS A 190 20.45 -26.77 0.73
N ARG A 191 20.53 -28.05 0.32
CA ARG A 191 19.96 -28.50 -0.97
C ARG A 191 18.43 -28.34 -1.03
N VAL A 192 17.74 -28.51 0.10
CA VAL A 192 16.29 -28.33 0.22
C VAL A 192 15.94 -26.84 0.16
N LEU A 193 16.59 -25.99 0.96
CA LEU A 193 16.40 -24.53 0.92
C LEU A 193 16.67 -23.94 -0.47
N LEU A 194 17.72 -24.39 -1.19
CA LEU A 194 17.98 -23.97 -2.57
C LEU A 194 16.83 -24.33 -3.54
N LYS A 195 16.16 -25.47 -3.30
CA LYS A 195 15.02 -25.95 -4.10
C LYS A 195 13.76 -25.11 -3.84
N LEU A 196 13.49 -24.75 -2.59
CA LEU A 196 12.40 -23.85 -2.18
C LEU A 196 12.69 -22.38 -2.55
N GLY A 197 13.94 -21.95 -2.56
CA GLY A 197 14.34 -20.55 -2.76
C GLY A 197 14.71 -19.80 -1.49
N ASP A 198 14.65 -20.45 -0.34
CA ASP A 198 14.86 -19.87 0.98
C ASP A 198 16.33 -19.96 1.43
N LEU A 199 17.25 -19.84 0.47
CA LEU A 199 18.65 -19.51 0.77
C LEU A 199 18.87 -18.04 0.45
N ASP A 200 19.03 -17.26 1.51
CA ASP A 200 19.84 -16.04 1.45
C ASP A 200 21.28 -16.42 1.04
N PRO A 201 22.01 -15.54 0.34
CA PRO A 201 23.42 -15.77 0.02
C PRO A 201 24.21 -15.95 1.32
N ILE A 202 25.04 -16.98 1.39
CA ILE A 202 25.79 -17.29 2.61
C ILE A 202 26.86 -16.20 2.77
N PRO A 203 26.93 -15.48 3.91
CA PRO A 203 28.01 -14.53 4.14
C PRO A 203 29.36 -15.24 4.02
N THR A 204 30.19 -14.83 3.06
CA THR A 204 31.54 -15.36 2.89
C THR A 204 32.29 -15.20 4.21
N PRO A 205 32.81 -16.29 4.81
CA PRO A 205 33.65 -16.16 5.99
C PRO A 205 34.85 -15.27 5.64
N ALA A 206 35.02 -14.17 6.37
CA ALA A 206 36.26 -13.41 6.29
C ALA A 206 37.43 -14.36 6.64
N PRO A 207 38.57 -14.28 5.94
CA PRO A 207 39.70 -15.15 6.24
C PRO A 207 40.11 -14.95 7.70
N ALA A 208 40.12 -16.05 8.46
CA ALA A 208 40.51 -16.02 9.86
C ALA A 208 41.98 -15.64 9.96
N VAL A 209 42.26 -14.43 10.44
CA VAL A 209 43.62 -13.97 10.74
C VAL A 209 44.09 -14.72 11.97
N GLY A 210 44.90 -15.76 11.77
CA GLY A 210 45.58 -16.47 12.86
C GLY A 210 46.94 -15.82 13.12
N ASP A 211 47.21 -15.46 14.37
CA ASP A 211 48.49 -14.88 14.77
C ASP A 211 49.64 -15.89 14.66
N ALA A 212 50.61 -15.58 13.80
CA ALA A 212 51.95 -16.16 13.80
C ALA A 212 52.92 -15.09 13.31
N ALA A 213 53.94 -14.77 14.11
CA ALA A 213 54.83 -13.63 13.87
C ALA A 213 56.15 -14.03 13.21
N SER A 214 56.74 -13.03 12.51
CA SER A 214 58.14 -12.90 12.03
C SER A 214 58.34 -12.92 10.51
N SER A 215 59.20 -12.00 10.06
CA SER A 215 59.74 -11.66 8.73
C SER A 215 59.91 -12.82 7.72
N ASP A 216 59.87 -12.60 6.40
CA ASP A 216 60.50 -11.49 5.66
C ASP A 216 59.72 -11.00 4.41
N ALA A 217 60.23 -9.97 3.70
CA ALA A 217 59.49 -9.14 2.73
C ALA A 217 60.08 -9.13 1.28
N PRO A 218 59.64 -8.28 0.30
CA PRO A 218 59.07 -8.76 -0.98
C PRO A 218 59.89 -8.26 -2.21
N PRO A 219 59.44 -8.29 -3.51
CA PRO A 219 58.23 -7.67 -4.13
C PRO A 219 57.53 -8.68 -5.13
N THR A 220 56.75 -8.39 -6.20
CA THR A 220 56.31 -7.19 -6.94
C THR A 220 55.02 -7.48 -7.74
N ALA A 221 54.05 -6.54 -7.82
CA ALA A 221 53.08 -6.32 -8.92
C ALA A 221 52.12 -5.15 -8.55
N GLU A 222 52.34 -3.93 -9.02
CA GLU A 222 51.79 -3.34 -10.27
C GLU A 222 50.26 -3.09 -10.29
N GLN A 223 49.87 -1.82 -10.38
CA GLN A 223 48.49 -1.35 -10.59
C GLN A 223 48.42 -0.12 -11.53
N GLU A 224 47.23 0.05 -12.10
CA GLU A 224 46.60 1.30 -12.59
C GLU A 224 46.88 1.86 -14.01
N ALA A 225 45.91 1.60 -14.90
CA ALA A 225 45.50 2.45 -16.04
C ALA A 225 44.08 2.04 -16.49
N LYS A 226 43.17 2.86 -17.06
CA LYS A 226 43.02 4.32 -17.22
C LYS A 226 41.51 4.63 -17.50
N ARG A 227 41.03 5.84 -17.20
CA ARG A 227 39.71 6.40 -17.66
C ARG A 227 39.80 6.89 -19.11
N PRO A 228 38.70 7.00 -19.94
CA PRO A 228 37.58 7.98 -19.80
C PRO A 228 36.25 7.50 -20.47
N PRO A 229 35.31 8.32 -21.05
CA PRO A 229 34.84 9.71 -20.84
C PRO A 229 33.30 9.81 -20.50
N ARG A 230 32.66 11.00 -20.62
CA ARG A 230 31.21 11.28 -20.32
C ARG A 230 30.45 11.96 -21.48
N ARG A 231 29.15 11.62 -21.67
CA ARG A 231 28.00 12.46 -22.18
C ARG A 231 26.71 11.57 -22.20
N ALA A 232 25.45 12.02 -22.05
CA ALA A 232 24.87 13.36 -21.87
C ALA A 232 23.54 13.38 -21.05
N ALA A 233 23.10 14.59 -20.68
CA ALA A 233 21.76 15.12 -20.27
C ALA A 233 20.60 14.26 -19.65
N LYS A 234 20.27 14.59 -18.37
CA LYS A 234 18.96 15.11 -17.81
C LYS A 234 17.60 14.51 -18.25
N PRO A 235 16.63 14.36 -17.30
CA PRO A 235 15.85 15.53 -16.80
C PRO A 235 16.05 15.87 -15.30
N ARG A 236 15.20 16.76 -14.75
CA ARG A 236 15.31 17.38 -13.41
C ARG A 236 14.29 16.80 -12.40
N GLY A 237 14.72 16.67 -11.15
CA GLY A 237 13.86 16.60 -9.96
C GLY A 237 14.63 17.03 -8.71
N LYS A 238 14.02 17.86 -7.84
CA LYS A 238 14.54 18.15 -6.48
C LYS A 238 14.20 16.94 -5.57
N ALA A 239 14.85 16.68 -4.44
CA ALA A 239 15.55 17.62 -3.57
C ALA A 239 16.77 17.04 -2.81
N LYS A 240 17.63 17.99 -2.39
CA LYS A 240 18.50 18.04 -1.19
C LYS A 240 19.07 16.75 -0.59
N ASN A 241 20.40 16.76 -0.40
CA ASN A 241 21.12 15.86 0.49
C ASN A 241 20.52 15.89 1.91
N ALA A 242 20.35 14.71 2.50
CA ALA A 242 20.50 14.49 3.93
C ALA A 242 21.61 13.44 4.11
N THR A 243 22.56 13.69 5.01
CA THR A 243 23.59 12.71 5.38
C THR A 243 22.93 11.48 5.98
N LYS A 244 23.41 10.27 5.62
CA LYS A 244 22.94 9.02 6.23
C LYS A 244 23.39 8.94 7.68
N ALA A 245 22.54 9.37 8.60
CA ALA A 245 22.54 8.82 9.94
C ALA A 245 22.26 7.29 9.88
N PRO A 246 22.74 6.49 10.85
CA PRO A 246 22.36 5.09 10.94
C PRO A 246 20.84 4.95 11.13
N ALA A 247 20.25 3.90 10.57
CA ALA A 247 18.81 3.66 10.70
C ALA A 247 18.48 3.24 12.14
N ARG A 248 17.72 4.08 12.86
CA ARG A 248 17.21 3.78 14.21
C ARG A 248 16.52 2.41 14.22
N THR A 249 16.90 1.53 15.16
CA THR A 249 16.28 0.21 15.32
C THR A 249 14.93 0.34 16.04
N ALA A 250 14.09 -0.71 15.98
CA ALA A 250 12.79 -0.70 16.64
C ALA A 250 12.90 -0.56 18.17
N ALA A 251 13.94 -1.12 18.78
CA ALA A 251 14.22 -0.97 20.21
C ALA A 251 14.63 0.46 20.58
N GLN A 252 15.47 1.11 19.76
CA GLN A 252 15.85 2.52 19.96
C GLN A 252 14.63 3.45 19.88
N LEU A 253 13.71 3.19 18.93
CA LEU A 253 12.47 3.94 18.81
C LEU A 253 11.47 3.71 19.96
N LEU A 254 11.54 2.58 20.65
CA LEU A 254 10.74 2.33 21.87
C LEU A 254 11.28 3.15 23.04
N GLU A 255 12.60 3.16 23.23
CA GLU A 255 13.22 3.94 24.32
C GLU A 255 13.04 5.45 24.11
N GLU A 256 13.27 5.93 22.87
CA GLU A 256 13.00 7.32 22.49
C GLU A 256 11.51 7.69 22.65
N ALA A 257 10.59 6.72 22.50
CA ALA A 257 9.17 6.91 22.76
C ALA A 257 8.79 6.94 24.24
N ARG A 258 9.47 6.18 25.11
CA ARG A 258 9.28 6.24 26.56
C ARG A 258 9.65 7.63 27.06
N THR A 259 10.88 8.07 26.83
CA THR A 259 11.37 9.41 27.22
C THR A 259 10.50 10.54 26.65
N ALA A 260 10.05 10.43 25.39
CA ALA A 260 9.18 11.43 24.78
C ALA A 260 7.75 11.47 25.36
N THR A 261 7.29 10.44 26.10
CA THR A 261 5.91 10.35 26.63
C THR A 261 5.82 10.34 28.16
N GLU A 262 6.93 10.41 28.90
CA GLU A 262 6.95 10.45 30.38
C GLU A 262 5.96 11.48 30.97
N GLY A 263 5.87 12.67 30.38
CA GLY A 263 4.95 13.74 30.81
C GLY A 263 3.57 13.76 30.12
N TRP A 264 3.20 12.76 29.31
CA TRP A 264 1.93 12.75 28.56
C TRP A 264 0.82 12.00 29.31
N ALA A 265 -0.42 12.48 29.23
CA ALA A 265 -1.57 11.70 29.66
C ALA A 265 -1.89 10.58 28.66
N ASP A 266 -2.53 9.50 29.11
CA ASP A 266 -2.84 8.33 28.25
C ASP A 266 -3.76 8.67 27.07
N SER A 267 -4.58 9.72 27.19
CA SER A 267 -5.37 10.30 26.09
C SER A 267 -4.52 10.80 24.92
N ASP A 268 -3.30 11.23 25.21
CA ASP A 268 -2.46 11.99 24.29
C ASP A 268 -1.49 11.06 23.52
N ILE A 269 -1.34 9.81 24.01
CA ILE A 269 -0.60 8.72 23.36
C ILE A 269 -1.44 8.18 22.19
N ASN A 270 -1.49 8.95 21.11
CA ASN A 270 -2.08 8.54 19.85
C ASN A 270 -1.01 8.33 18.77
N ALA A 271 -1.39 7.61 17.70
CA ALA A 271 -0.44 7.20 16.67
C ALA A 271 0.04 8.35 15.76
N GLU A 272 -0.49 9.57 15.91
CA GLU A 272 -0.12 10.75 15.11
C GLU A 272 0.72 11.76 15.92
N THR A 273 0.47 11.93 17.22
CA THR A 273 1.36 12.65 18.15
C THR A 273 2.71 11.94 18.24
N LEU A 274 2.72 10.61 18.43
CA LEU A 274 3.96 9.80 18.39
C LEU A 274 4.67 9.88 17.03
N ARG A 275 3.94 9.90 15.91
CA ARG A 275 4.53 10.05 14.57
C ARG A 275 5.17 11.43 14.38
N THR A 276 4.57 12.45 14.98
CA THR A 276 5.03 13.83 14.92
C THR A 276 6.26 14.04 15.79
N ALA A 277 6.24 13.58 17.05
CA ALA A 277 7.36 13.71 18.00
C ALA A 277 8.62 12.92 17.57
N LEU A 278 8.44 11.67 17.11
CA LEU A 278 9.56 10.76 16.82
C LEU A 278 9.95 10.72 15.32
N HIS A 279 9.25 11.49 14.49
CA HIS A 279 9.39 11.53 13.02
C HIS A 279 9.42 10.13 12.36
N CYS A 280 8.70 9.16 12.94
CA CYS A 280 8.76 7.75 12.57
C CYS A 280 7.70 7.37 11.51
N SER A 281 7.74 6.13 11.02
CA SER A 281 6.75 5.65 10.05
C SER A 281 5.37 5.45 10.69
N ALA A 282 4.29 5.62 9.93
CA ALA A 282 2.92 5.38 10.40
C ALA A 282 2.63 3.89 10.74
N LYS A 283 3.53 2.96 10.41
CA LYS A 283 3.51 1.59 10.95
C LYS A 283 4.13 1.57 12.35
N ASN A 284 5.31 2.18 12.50
CA ASN A 284 6.04 2.22 13.76
C ASN A 284 5.23 2.97 14.83
N SER A 285 4.66 4.14 14.53
CA SER A 285 3.92 4.94 15.53
C SER A 285 2.70 4.20 16.13
N ARG A 286 2.08 3.30 15.37
CA ARG A 286 1.02 2.40 15.87
C ARG A 286 1.60 1.34 16.82
N THR A 287 2.65 0.64 16.41
CA THR A 287 3.33 -0.35 17.27
C THR A 287 3.88 0.27 18.56
N LEU A 288 4.41 1.50 18.51
CA LEU A 288 4.89 2.25 19.67
C LEU A 288 3.73 2.62 20.61
N ARG A 289 2.61 3.14 20.07
CA ARG A 289 1.38 3.42 20.84
C ARG A 289 0.89 2.18 21.58
N ASP A 290 0.75 1.08 20.84
CA ASP A 290 0.15 -0.16 21.36
C ASP A 290 1.03 -0.80 22.45
N ALA A 291 2.35 -0.68 22.33
CA ALA A 291 3.30 -1.07 23.38
C ALA A 291 3.21 -0.17 24.63
N LEU A 292 3.25 1.16 24.46
CA LEU A 292 3.19 2.10 25.59
C LEU A 292 1.89 2.00 26.38
N LEU A 293 0.75 1.82 25.70
CA LEU A 293 -0.54 1.61 26.36
C LEU A 293 -0.60 0.27 27.13
N ALA A 294 0.03 -0.79 26.60
CA ALA A 294 0.15 -2.06 27.31
C ALA A 294 1.07 -1.96 28.54
N GLU A 295 2.20 -1.27 28.43
CA GLU A 295 3.12 -1.02 29.56
C GLU A 295 2.42 -0.24 30.69
N ARG A 296 1.67 0.83 30.35
CA ARG A 296 0.91 1.62 31.35
C ARG A 296 -0.29 0.87 31.95
N ALA A 297 -0.98 0.05 31.16
CA ALA A 297 -2.05 -0.80 31.69
C ALA A 297 -1.50 -1.84 32.68
N GLY A 298 -0.37 -2.48 32.36
CA GLY A 298 0.33 -3.39 33.27
C GLY A 298 0.78 -2.72 34.56
N ALA A 299 1.39 -1.52 34.47
CA ALA A 299 1.84 -0.77 35.65
C ALA A 299 0.71 -0.47 36.64
N ARG A 300 -0.49 -0.09 36.17
CA ARG A 300 -1.65 0.16 37.05
C ARG A 300 -2.14 -1.10 37.76
N LEU A 301 -2.06 -2.28 37.14
CA LEU A 301 -2.48 -3.54 37.75
C LEU A 301 -1.54 -4.00 38.89
N HIS A 302 -0.33 -3.43 38.98
CA HIS A 302 0.61 -3.66 40.07
C HIS A 302 0.58 -2.57 41.16
N ALA A 303 -0.21 -1.51 40.98
CA ALA A 303 -0.28 -0.34 41.88
C ALA A 303 -1.58 -0.32 42.70
N VAL A 304 -2.02 -1.49 43.19
CA VAL A 304 -3.11 -1.61 44.15
C VAL A 304 -2.51 -1.79 45.53
N ASP A 305 -2.60 -0.75 46.36
CA ASP A 305 -2.04 -0.76 47.72
C ASP A 305 -2.71 -1.82 48.62
N PRO A 306 -1.97 -2.38 49.60
CA PRO A 306 -2.55 -3.20 50.65
C PRO A 306 -3.50 -2.36 51.54
N PRO A 307 -4.54 -2.97 52.14
CA PRO A 307 -5.50 -2.23 52.96
C PRO A 307 -4.86 -1.66 54.23
N ASP A 308 -5.25 -0.44 54.60
CA ASP A 308 -4.92 0.15 55.91
C ASP A 308 -5.37 -0.78 57.04
N ASN A 309 -4.44 -1.14 57.93
CA ASN A 309 -4.70 -1.92 59.13
C ASN A 309 -4.66 -1.00 60.36
N PRO A 310 -5.83 -0.59 60.91
CA PRO A 310 -5.89 0.38 61.99
C PRO A 310 -5.70 -0.29 63.36
N ASP A 311 -4.46 -0.64 63.71
CA ASP A 311 -4.14 -1.09 65.07
C ASP A 311 -2.67 -0.83 65.47
N SER A 312 -2.46 -0.58 66.77
CA SER A 312 -1.21 -0.13 67.42
C SER A 312 -0.67 1.27 67.01
N ALA A 313 -0.27 2.15 67.94
CA ALA A 313 -0.44 2.15 69.39
C ALA A 313 -0.30 3.58 69.97
N ASP A 314 -0.85 3.79 71.17
CA ASP A 314 -0.33 4.75 72.15
C ASP A 314 -0.23 4.00 73.49
N ASP A 315 1.01 3.73 73.92
CA ASP A 315 1.34 3.29 75.28
C ASP A 315 2.27 4.33 75.91
N SER A 316 1.75 5.04 76.89
CA SER A 316 2.46 6.07 77.63
C SER A 316 1.97 6.15 79.09
N GLY A 317 1.77 4.99 79.74
CA GLY A 317 1.14 4.88 81.06
C GLY A 317 2.00 5.24 82.30
N LYS A 318 1.33 5.52 83.43
CA LYS A 318 1.88 5.39 84.81
C LYS A 318 0.83 5.59 85.93
N GLY A 319 0.94 4.80 87.00
CA GLY A 319 0.83 5.35 88.37
C GLY A 319 -0.43 5.13 89.22
N VAL A 320 -0.62 3.91 89.74
CA VAL A 320 -1.04 3.56 91.12
C VAL A 320 -2.02 4.49 91.88
N ALA A 321 -3.26 4.01 92.03
CA ALA A 321 -4.00 3.90 93.30
C ALA A 321 -5.16 2.90 93.12
N ALA A 322 -5.42 1.92 93.99
CA ALA A 322 -4.75 1.52 95.23
C ALA A 322 -4.69 -0.02 95.34
#